data_AF-A0A9X1I866-F1
#
_entry.id   AF-A0A9X1I866-F1
#
_cell.length_a   1.000
_cell.length_b   1.000
_cell.length_c   1.000
_cell.angle_alpha   90.00
_cell.angle_beta   90.00
_cell.angle_gamma   90.00
#
_symmetry.space_group_name_H-M   'P 1'
#
loop_
_entity.id
_entity.type
_entity.pdbx_description
1 polymer ?
#
loop_
_entity_poly.entity_id
_entity_poly.type
_entity_poly.pdbx_seq_one_letter_code
_entity_poly.pdbx_strand_id
1 'polypeptide(L)'
;MKLNLIAFICFITLFTNCNDESVTYNETINYREEWHLVETNGGVSGITYEFELNTIIWEFDGTNNTLTINNQNEDDTKEDCLDTGTYTYLEEQIGDNLYLTINDTEYGLVTFTSVGDFTLDGTQLSTGTVSDGFTYNFKRILIQVD
;
A
#
# COMPACT_ATOMS: atom_id res chain seq x y z
N MET A 1 23.09 83.86 12.18
CA MET A 1 21.78 84.18 11.58
C MET A 1 20.77 83.15 12.07
N LYS A 2 19.58 83.62 12.41
CA LYS A 2 18.55 82.91 13.19
C LYS A 2 17.94 81.76 12.40
N LEU A 3 17.79 80.60 13.05
CA LEU A 3 17.12 79.41 12.54
C LEU A 3 15.61 79.59 12.74
N ASN A 4 14.85 79.75 11.65
CA ASN A 4 13.40 79.85 11.70
C ASN A 4 12.77 78.46 11.49
N LEU A 5 12.12 78.02 12.56
CA LEU A 5 11.06 77.01 12.66
C LEU A 5 9.96 77.22 11.60
N ILE A 6 9.46 76.16 10.94
CA ILE A 6 8.06 76.05 10.47
C ILE A 6 7.71 74.59 10.07
N ALA A 7 6.55 74.17 10.58
CA ALA A 7 5.59 73.17 10.07
C ALA A 7 5.91 71.66 10.12
N PHE A 8 5.59 71.08 11.27
CA PHE A 8 4.59 70.01 11.46
C PHE A 8 3.90 69.50 10.18
N ILE A 9 4.20 68.27 9.77
CA ILE A 9 3.24 67.40 9.06
C ILE A 9 3.36 65.99 9.64
N CYS A 10 2.27 65.56 10.26
CA CYS A 10 2.01 64.20 10.68
C CYS A 10 2.13 63.25 9.50
N PHE A 11 3.10 62.34 9.54
CA PHE A 11 3.06 61.13 8.74
C PHE A 11 2.88 59.95 9.70
N ILE A 12 1.62 59.79 10.14
CA ILE A 12 1.15 58.56 10.77
C ILE A 12 1.02 57.55 9.62
N THR A 13 2.07 56.77 9.37
CA THR A 13 1.92 55.53 8.62
C THR A 13 1.31 54.51 9.56
N LEU A 14 0.03 54.27 9.34
CA LEU A 14 -0.71 53.18 9.93
C LEU A 14 0.03 51.87 9.61
N PHE A 15 0.53 51.20 10.64
CA PHE A 15 0.91 49.80 10.54
C PHE A 15 -0.37 49.00 10.28
N THR A 16 -0.64 48.68 9.01
CA THR A 16 -1.60 47.63 8.67
C THR A 16 -0.92 46.30 8.94
N ASN A 17 -1.11 45.77 10.15
CA ASN A 17 -0.79 44.38 10.45
C ASN A 17 -1.87 43.54 9.75
N CYS A 18 -1.63 43.19 8.49
CA CYS A 18 -2.43 42.18 7.80
C CYS A 18 -2.04 40.86 8.44
N ASN A 19 -2.78 40.48 9.47
CA ASN A 19 -2.77 39.12 9.96
C ASN A 19 -3.52 38.32 8.89
N ASP A 20 -2.82 37.93 7.82
CA ASP A 20 -3.26 36.82 7.00
C ASP A 20 -3.23 35.63 7.95
N GLU A 21 -4.36 35.34 8.58
CA GLU A 21 -4.63 34.01 9.07
C GLU A 21 -4.63 33.14 7.81
N SER A 22 -3.44 32.65 7.44
CA SER A 22 -3.31 31.58 6.46
C SER A 22 -4.09 30.42 7.07
N VAL A 23 -5.32 30.25 6.61
CA VAL A 23 -6.14 29.10 6.97
C VAL A 23 -5.40 27.92 6.38
N THR A 24 -4.63 27.21 7.20
CA THR A 24 -3.98 25.97 6.79
C THR A 24 -5.11 24.95 6.59
N TYR A 25 -5.54 24.79 5.35
CA TYR A 25 -6.34 23.64 4.97
C TYR A 25 -5.45 22.41 5.12
N ASN A 26 -5.57 21.73 6.25
CA ASN A 26 -5.06 20.36 6.37
C ASN A 26 -6.03 19.46 5.60
N GLU A 27 -5.94 19.48 4.26
CA GLU A 27 -6.64 18.49 3.44
C GLU A 27 -6.12 17.12 3.87
N THR A 28 -7.01 16.31 4.44
CA THR A 28 -6.68 14.93 4.78
C THR A 28 -6.74 14.16 3.48
N ILE A 29 -5.57 13.81 2.93
CA ILE A 29 -5.50 12.95 1.75
C ILE A 29 -5.72 11.51 2.23
N ASN A 30 -6.81 10.91 1.77
CA ASN A 30 -7.09 9.50 2.01
C ASN A 30 -6.43 8.68 0.89
N TYR A 31 -5.86 7.54 1.26
CA TYR A 31 -5.31 6.58 0.31
C TYR A 31 -5.97 5.22 0.52
N ARG A 32 -6.19 4.51 -0.58
CA ARG A 32 -6.45 3.07 -0.60
C ARG A 32 -5.17 2.35 -1.00
N GLU A 33 -4.87 1.24 -0.34
CA GLU A 33 -3.69 0.42 -0.66
C GLU A 33 -4.09 -0.70 -1.63
N GLU A 34 -3.36 -0.81 -2.73
CA GLU A 34 -3.47 -1.89 -3.71
C GLU A 34 -2.16 -2.68 -3.75
N TRP A 35 -2.26 -4.00 -3.80
CA TRP A 35 -1.12 -4.91 -3.86
C TRP A 35 -1.11 -5.62 -5.21
N HIS A 36 -0.10 -5.34 -6.01
CA HIS A 36 0.01 -5.88 -7.36
C HIS A 36 0.95 -7.07 -7.37
N LEU A 37 0.45 -8.26 -7.75
CA LEU A 37 1.32 -9.41 -7.99
C LEU A 37 2.16 -9.10 -9.23
N VAL A 38 3.49 -9.08 -9.07
CA VAL A 38 4.42 -8.77 -10.17
C VAL A 38 5.28 -9.95 -10.57
N GLU A 39 5.45 -10.92 -9.68
CA GLU A 39 6.27 -12.10 -9.93
C GLU A 39 5.78 -13.29 -9.09
N THR A 40 5.74 -14.47 -9.70
CA THR A 40 5.66 -15.75 -9.01
C THR A 40 6.88 -16.59 -9.32
N ASN A 41 7.41 -17.29 -8.31
CA ASN A 41 8.54 -18.20 -8.46
C ASN A 41 8.26 -19.52 -7.74
N GLY A 42 8.50 -20.65 -8.39
CA GLY A 42 8.46 -21.94 -7.71
C GLY A 42 8.00 -23.09 -8.58
N GLY A 43 7.27 -24.01 -7.95
CA GLY A 43 6.90 -25.30 -8.53
C GLY A 43 8.10 -26.23 -8.74
N VAL A 44 7.82 -27.46 -9.16
CA VAL A 44 8.83 -28.54 -9.31
C VAL A 44 9.99 -28.15 -10.23
N SER A 45 9.72 -27.29 -11.23
CA SER A 45 10.72 -26.87 -12.21
C SER A 45 11.40 -25.54 -11.86
N GLY A 46 11.01 -24.86 -10.77
CA GLY A 46 11.54 -23.56 -10.37
C GLY A 46 11.31 -22.48 -11.41
N ILE A 47 10.08 -22.40 -11.95
CA ILE A 47 9.72 -21.46 -13.00
C ILE A 47 9.40 -20.10 -12.38
N THR A 48 9.78 -19.04 -13.08
CA THR A 48 9.37 -17.66 -12.77
C THR A 48 8.36 -17.20 -13.80
N TYR A 49 7.28 -16.58 -13.32
CA TYR A 49 6.33 -15.83 -14.15
C TYR A 49 6.31 -14.37 -13.70
N GLU A 50 6.36 -13.46 -14.66
CA GLU A 50 6.27 -12.02 -14.43
C GLU A 50 4.92 -11.50 -14.93
N PHE A 51 4.39 -10.51 -14.21
CA PHE A 51 3.14 -9.83 -14.49
C PHE A 51 3.35 -8.31 -14.47
N GLU A 52 2.73 -7.62 -15.42
CA GLU A 52 2.73 -6.16 -15.44
C GLU A 52 1.87 -5.62 -14.28
N LEU A 53 2.22 -4.43 -13.78
CA LEU A 53 1.38 -3.73 -12.80
C LEU A 53 -0.06 -3.57 -13.31
N ASN A 54 -1.01 -3.58 -12.38
CA ASN A 54 -2.46 -3.57 -12.63
C ASN A 54 -3.05 -4.83 -13.29
N THR A 55 -2.25 -5.88 -13.57
CA THR A 55 -2.79 -7.15 -14.11
C THR A 55 -3.53 -7.93 -13.03
N ILE A 56 -2.93 -8.04 -11.85
CA ILE A 56 -3.47 -8.81 -10.72
C ILE A 56 -3.37 -7.91 -9.50
N ILE A 57 -4.52 -7.52 -8.96
CA ILE A 57 -4.63 -6.53 -7.87
C ILE A 57 -5.35 -7.15 -6.69
N TRP A 58 -4.73 -7.05 -5.52
CA TRP A 58 -5.26 -7.49 -4.24
C TRP A 58 -5.54 -6.26 -3.36
N GLU A 59 -6.76 -6.21 -2.83
CA GLU A 59 -7.23 -5.16 -1.93
C GLU A 59 -7.72 -5.79 -0.63
N PHE A 60 -7.01 -5.52 0.47
CA PHE A 60 -7.37 -6.00 1.80
C PHE A 60 -8.24 -4.97 2.51
N ASP A 61 -9.40 -5.41 3.00
CA ASP A 61 -10.26 -4.65 3.90
C ASP A 61 -10.19 -5.26 5.31
N GLY A 62 -9.34 -4.67 6.16
CA GLY A 62 -9.18 -5.08 7.55
C GLY A 62 -10.36 -4.74 8.46
N THR A 63 -11.36 -3.99 8.00
CA THR A 63 -12.60 -3.76 8.78
C THR A 63 -13.53 -4.95 8.65
N ASN A 64 -13.63 -5.52 7.45
CA ASN A 64 -14.54 -6.63 7.15
C ASN A 64 -13.83 -7.99 7.05
N ASN A 65 -12.50 -8.02 7.14
CA ASN A 65 -11.65 -9.20 6.90
C ASN A 65 -11.90 -9.83 5.53
N THR A 66 -12.05 -8.96 4.51
CA THR A 66 -12.28 -9.38 3.12
C THR A 66 -11.11 -8.98 2.24
N LEU A 67 -10.71 -9.90 1.37
CA LEU A 67 -9.73 -9.69 0.31
C LEU A 67 -10.48 -9.65 -1.02
N THR A 68 -10.40 -8.55 -1.75
CA THR A 68 -10.91 -8.46 -3.12
C THR A 68 -9.75 -8.60 -4.09
N ILE A 69 -9.91 -9.50 -5.07
CA ILE A 69 -8.93 -9.77 -6.10
C ILE A 69 -9.53 -9.41 -7.45
N ASN A 70 -8.81 -8.61 -8.21
CA ASN A 70 -9.03 -8.39 -9.63
C ASN A 70 -7.86 -8.97 -10.41
N ASN A 71 -8.03 -10.19 -10.92
CA ASN A 71 -7.05 -10.90 -11.74
C ASN A 71 -7.51 -10.87 -13.21
N GLN A 72 -6.72 -10.21 -14.05
CA GLN A 72 -6.92 -10.05 -15.49
C GLN A 72 -5.88 -10.84 -16.32
N ASN A 73 -5.15 -11.76 -15.71
CA ASN A 73 -4.29 -12.69 -16.44
C ASN A 73 -5.17 -13.68 -17.23
N GLU A 74 -4.99 -13.73 -18.55
CA GLU A 74 -5.70 -14.69 -19.43
C GLU A 74 -4.82 -15.90 -19.81
N ASP A 75 -3.57 -15.93 -19.34
CA ASP A 75 -2.63 -17.02 -19.62
C ASP A 75 -2.65 -18.06 -18.49
N ASP A 76 -3.51 -19.07 -18.65
CA ASP A 76 -3.67 -20.21 -17.75
C ASP A 76 -2.39 -21.06 -17.58
N THR A 77 -1.32 -20.78 -18.33
CA THR A 77 -0.02 -21.46 -18.17
C THR A 77 0.89 -20.82 -17.12
N LYS A 78 0.49 -19.65 -16.59
CA LYS A 78 1.20 -18.92 -15.54
C LYS A 78 0.50 -19.10 -14.20
N GLU A 79 1.26 -19.45 -13.17
CA GLU A 79 0.75 -19.48 -11.80
C GLU A 79 0.55 -18.05 -11.28
N ASP A 80 -0.69 -17.70 -10.96
CA ASP A 80 -1.15 -16.37 -10.56
C ASP A 80 -1.97 -16.35 -9.25
N CYS A 81 -1.88 -17.44 -8.48
CA CYS A 81 -2.45 -17.65 -7.15
C CYS A 81 -3.98 -17.84 -7.12
N LEU A 82 -4.73 -16.77 -7.39
CA LEU A 82 -6.17 -16.73 -7.16
C LEU A 82 -6.89 -15.97 -8.29
N ASP A 83 -8.05 -16.52 -8.67
CA ASP A 83 -8.97 -15.89 -9.61
C ASP A 83 -9.53 -14.55 -9.10
N THR A 84 -10.19 -13.82 -10.00
CA THR A 84 -11.01 -12.65 -9.60
C THR A 84 -12.13 -13.06 -8.64
N GLY A 85 -12.26 -12.34 -7.53
CA GLY A 85 -13.30 -12.62 -6.55
C GLY A 85 -13.18 -11.84 -5.25
N THR A 86 -14.06 -12.16 -4.30
CA THR A 86 -13.99 -11.68 -2.92
C THR A 86 -13.87 -12.87 -2.00
N TYR A 87 -12.89 -12.82 -1.11
CA TYR A 87 -12.48 -13.89 -0.22
C TYR A 87 -12.50 -13.40 1.22
N THR A 88 -12.70 -14.29 2.18
CA THR A 88 -12.36 -13.99 3.57
C THR A 88 -10.87 -14.20 3.76
N TYR A 89 -10.23 -13.36 4.58
CA TYR A 89 -8.84 -13.57 4.96
C TYR A 89 -8.65 -13.47 6.47
N LEU A 90 -7.59 -14.10 6.95
CA LEU A 90 -7.11 -14.02 8.31
C LEU A 90 -5.58 -13.93 8.30
N GLU A 91 -5.06 -12.99 9.08
CA GLU A 91 -3.65 -12.87 9.39
C GLU A 91 -3.40 -13.48 10.78
N GLU A 92 -2.49 -14.45 10.87
CA GLU A 92 -2.14 -15.11 12.13
C GLU A 92 -0.66 -14.91 12.47
N GLN A 93 -0.40 -14.30 13.63
CA GLN A 93 0.95 -14.11 14.14
C GLN A 93 1.34 -15.31 15.04
N ILE A 94 2.36 -16.07 14.64
CA ILE A 94 2.91 -17.18 15.41
C ILE A 94 4.39 -16.92 15.67
N GLY A 95 4.70 -16.52 16.91
CA GLY A 95 6.04 -16.03 17.24
C GLY A 95 6.35 -14.75 16.46
N ASP A 96 7.46 -14.76 15.72
CA ASP A 96 7.89 -13.61 14.90
C ASP A 96 7.35 -13.67 13.46
N ASN A 97 6.63 -14.75 13.10
CA ASN A 97 6.13 -14.98 11.75
C ASN A 97 4.65 -14.60 11.60
N LEU A 98 4.30 -14.01 10.46
CA LEU A 98 2.93 -13.69 10.06
C LEU A 98 2.49 -14.63 8.95
N TYR A 99 1.35 -15.30 9.10
CA TYR A 99 0.80 -16.22 8.11
C TYR A 99 -0.53 -15.70 7.55
N LEU A 100 -0.76 -15.89 6.26
CA LEU A 100 -2.00 -15.51 5.59
C LEU A 100 -2.86 -16.75 5.31
N THR A 101 -4.10 -16.71 5.77
CA THR A 101 -5.15 -17.68 5.45
C THR A 101 -6.22 -17.00 4.60
N ILE A 102 -6.65 -17.65 3.51
CA ILE A 102 -7.70 -17.16 2.61
C ILE A 102 -8.74 -18.28 2.45
N ASN A 103 -10.02 -18.00 2.71
CA ASN A 103 -11.11 -18.98 2.73
C ASN A 103 -10.73 -20.28 3.48
N ASP A 104 -10.26 -20.15 4.72
CA ASP A 104 -9.85 -21.25 5.61
C ASP A 104 -8.66 -22.10 5.12
N THR A 105 -7.98 -21.68 4.05
CA THR A 105 -6.75 -22.32 3.55
C THR A 105 -5.56 -21.43 3.84
N GLU A 106 -4.53 -21.97 4.47
CA GLU A 106 -3.29 -21.23 4.71
C GLU A 106 -2.46 -21.16 3.42
N TYR A 107 -2.11 -19.96 2.99
CA TYR A 107 -1.30 -19.69 1.80
C TYR A 107 0.17 -19.47 2.11
N GLY A 108 0.51 -19.28 3.39
CA GLY A 108 1.90 -19.30 3.87
C GLY A 108 2.36 -18.00 4.52
N LEU A 109 3.68 -17.87 4.60
CA LEU A 109 4.37 -16.82 5.35
C LEU A 109 4.33 -15.50 4.59
N VAL A 110 3.88 -14.44 5.27
CA VAL A 110 3.93 -13.06 4.77
C VAL A 110 5.20 -12.39 5.30
N THR A 111 6.01 -11.86 4.40
CA THR A 111 7.18 -11.04 4.72
C THR A 111 7.08 -9.69 4.03
N PHE A 112 7.01 -8.62 4.81
CA PHE A 112 7.12 -7.27 4.27
C PHE A 112 8.57 -6.93 3.98
N THR A 113 8.86 -6.59 2.73
CA THR A 113 10.16 -6.05 2.32
C THR A 113 10.17 -4.52 2.48
N SER A 114 11.34 -3.90 2.39
CA SER A 114 11.48 -2.46 2.66
C SER A 114 10.61 -1.60 1.73
N VAL A 115 10.08 -0.49 2.26
CA VAL A 115 9.19 0.48 1.57
C VAL A 115 7.80 -0.07 1.21
N GLY A 116 7.45 -1.25 1.73
CA GLY A 116 6.07 -1.73 1.78
C GLY A 116 5.64 -2.56 0.60
N ASP A 117 6.56 -3.27 -0.05
CA ASP A 117 6.25 -4.45 -0.88
C ASP A 117 6.16 -5.68 0.04
N PHE A 118 5.41 -6.73 -0.32
CA PHE A 118 5.41 -7.97 0.47
C PHE A 118 5.59 -9.22 -0.38
N THR A 119 6.09 -10.27 0.26
CA THR A 119 6.20 -11.61 -0.29
C THR A 119 5.27 -12.55 0.47
N LEU A 120 4.51 -13.37 -0.24
CA LEU A 120 3.76 -14.50 0.30
C LEU A 120 4.47 -15.78 -0.11
N ASP A 121 5.06 -16.47 0.86
CA ASP A 121 5.83 -17.69 0.62
C ASP A 121 5.01 -18.93 0.97
N GLY A 122 4.42 -19.54 -0.06
CA GLY A 122 3.66 -20.78 0.04
C GLY A 122 4.52 -22.02 0.30
N THR A 123 5.84 -21.89 0.37
CA THR A 123 6.72 -22.98 0.83
C THR A 123 6.85 -23.06 2.35
N GLN A 124 6.43 -22.00 3.07
CA GLN A 124 6.52 -21.86 4.52
C GLN A 124 5.12 -21.76 5.13
N LEU A 125 4.63 -22.86 5.70
CA LEU A 125 3.38 -22.89 6.45
C LEU A 125 3.66 -22.87 7.96
N SER A 126 2.66 -22.50 8.76
CA SER A 126 2.67 -22.52 10.22
C SER A 126 2.97 -23.92 10.78
N THR A 127 2.60 -24.94 10.01
CA THR A 127 2.76 -26.37 10.36
C THR A 127 4.06 -26.99 9.83
N GLY A 128 4.83 -26.27 9.02
CA GLY A 128 6.08 -26.76 8.43
C GLY A 128 6.28 -26.32 6.98
N THR A 129 7.24 -26.94 6.30
CA THR A 129 7.63 -26.56 4.94
C THR A 129 7.07 -27.52 3.89
N VAL A 130 6.78 -26.98 2.70
CA VAL A 130 6.41 -27.76 1.51
C VAL A 130 7.43 -27.56 0.39
N SER A 131 7.75 -28.62 -0.35
CA SER A 131 8.84 -28.63 -1.34
C SER A 131 8.50 -27.91 -2.64
N ASP A 132 7.26 -28.02 -3.10
CA ASP A 132 6.88 -27.68 -4.47
C ASP A 132 5.96 -26.45 -4.53
N GLY A 133 6.00 -25.62 -3.49
CA GLY A 133 5.19 -24.41 -3.38
C GLY A 133 5.66 -23.29 -4.31
N PHE A 134 4.90 -22.20 -4.31
CA PHE A 134 5.24 -20.96 -5.00
C PHE A 134 5.41 -19.83 -3.98
N THR A 135 6.27 -18.90 -4.35
CA THR A 135 6.43 -17.61 -3.70
C THR A 135 5.86 -16.52 -4.60
N TYR A 136 5.08 -15.61 -4.02
CA TYR A 136 4.36 -14.54 -4.72
C TYR A 136 4.88 -13.19 -4.23
N ASN A 137 5.38 -12.36 -5.16
CA ASN A 137 5.95 -11.06 -4.86
C ASN A 137 4.99 -9.94 -5.27
N PHE A 138 4.61 -9.12 -4.29
CA PHE A 138 3.64 -8.03 -4.45
C PHE A 138 4.30 -6.67 -4.31
N LYS A 139 3.91 -5.74 -5.19
CA LYS A 139 4.25 -4.32 -5.08
C LYS A 139 3.07 -3.52 -4.56
N ARG A 140 3.33 -2.62 -3.61
CA ARG A 140 2.28 -1.73 -3.09
C ARG A 140 2.15 -0.47 -3.93
N ILE A 141 0.91 -0.13 -4.23
CA ILE A 141 0.53 1.14 -4.85
C ILE A 141 -0.49 1.83 -3.95
N LEU A 142 -0.27 3.13 -3.69
CA LEU A 142 -1.21 3.96 -2.95
C LEU A 142 -2.07 4.74 -3.94
N ILE A 143 -3.37 4.48 -3.94
CA ILE A 143 -4.34 5.20 -4.76
C ILE A 143 -4.99 6.27 -3.90
N GLN A 144 -4.76 7.54 -4.28
CA GLN A 144 -5.47 8.65 -3.64
C GLN A 144 -6.97 8.52 -3.89
N VAL A 145 -7.76 8.65 -2.84
CA VAL A 145 -9.23 8.67 -2.91
C VAL A 145 -9.74 10.02 -2.43
N ASP A 146 -10.73 10.54 -3.16
CA ASP A 146 -11.39 11.82 -2.90
C ASP A 146 -12.39 11.73 -1.74
#